data_AF-A0A6D2GDV4-F1
#
_entry.id   AF-A0A6D2GDV4-F1
#
_cell.length_a   1.000
_cell.length_b   1.000
_cell.length_c   1.000
_cell.angle_alpha   90.00
_cell.angle_beta   90.00
_cell.angle_gamma   90.00
#
_symmetry.space_group_name_H-M   'P 1'
#
loop_
_entity.id
_entity.type
_entity.pdbx_description
1 polymer ?
#
loop_
_entity_poly.entity_id
_entity_poly.type
_entity_poly.pdbx_seq_one_letter_code
_entity_poly.pdbx_strand_id
1 'polypeptide(L)'
;MHKSQQQMAVLVIPDSENDPEWPNKRKWFDASRWLSTSQYIKVDDFYLLNLKYHPINNVNDAGVIVILHFAIRDAIKKFPELSKLSQMDNKTFFLFHAR
;
A
#
# COMPACT_ATOMS: atom_id res chain seq x y z
N MET A 1 8.94 -15.48 20.39
CA MET A 1 7.88 -14.44 20.30
C MET A 1 6.83 -14.94 19.33
N HIS A 2 5.61 -15.26 19.79
CA HIS A 2 4.52 -15.60 18.87
C HIS A 2 4.15 -14.34 18.07
N LYS A 3 4.22 -14.42 16.73
CA LYS A 3 3.78 -13.31 15.87
C LYS A 3 2.29 -13.08 16.10
N SER A 4 1.92 -11.82 16.34
CA SER A 4 0.50 -11.46 16.46
C SER A 4 -0.19 -11.72 15.12
N GLN A 5 -1.39 -12.33 15.16
CA GLN A 5 -2.23 -12.48 13.96
C GLN A 5 -2.49 -11.14 13.25
N GLN A 6 -2.37 -10.03 13.98
CA GLN A 6 -2.60 -8.68 13.51
C GLN A 6 -1.42 -8.04 12.77
N GLN A 7 -0.26 -8.69 12.70
CA GLN A 7 0.90 -8.17 11.97
C GLN A 7 0.93 -8.70 10.54
N MET A 8 1.36 -7.86 9.61
CA MET A 8 1.65 -8.22 8.22
C MET A 8 2.99 -7.62 7.78
N ALA A 9 3.49 -8.04 6.63
CA ALA A 9 4.74 -7.58 6.06
C ALA A 9 4.58 -7.21 4.58
N VAL A 10 5.40 -6.27 4.15
CA VAL A 10 5.69 -6.01 2.73
C VAL A 10 7.15 -6.33 2.45
N LEU A 11 7.46 -6.69 1.22
CA LEU A 11 8.83 -6.78 0.74
C LEU A 11 9.25 -5.40 0.23
N VAL A 12 10.39 -4.91 0.69
CA VAL A 12 10.99 -3.66 0.23
C VAL A 12 12.42 -3.94 -0.24
N ILE A 13 12.88 -3.15 -1.20
CA ILE A 13 14.29 -3.18 -1.61
C ILE A 13 15.11 -2.60 -0.44
N PRO A 14 16.12 -3.32 0.07
CA PRO A 14 17.00 -2.78 1.10
C PRO A 14 17.79 -1.56 0.59
N ASP A 15 18.23 -0.69 1.50
CA ASP A 15 18.98 0.52 1.14
C ASP A 15 20.37 0.23 0.51
N SER A 16 20.85 -1.02 0.61
CA SER A 16 22.16 -1.46 0.14
C SER A 16 22.13 -2.88 -0.40
N GLU A 17 22.89 -3.14 -1.48
CA GLU A 17 23.09 -4.48 -2.04
C GLU A 17 23.83 -5.44 -1.10
N ASN A 18 24.56 -4.90 -0.12
CA ASN A 18 25.26 -5.67 0.91
C ASN A 18 24.37 -6.01 2.12
N ASP A 19 23.09 -5.59 2.12
CA ASP A 19 22.16 -5.95 3.20
C ASP A 19 21.96 -7.48 3.17
N PRO A 20 22.06 -8.19 4.32
CA PRO A 20 21.88 -9.64 4.38
C PRO A 20 20.48 -10.10 3.93
N GLU A 21 19.50 -9.18 3.89
CA GLU A 21 18.16 -9.43 3.37
C GLU A 21 18.00 -9.05 1.89
N TRP A 22 19.07 -8.72 1.17
CA TRP A 22 19.02 -8.50 -0.27
C TRP A 22 18.54 -9.76 -1.03
N PRO A 23 17.66 -9.63 -2.05
CA PRO A 23 17.12 -8.38 -2.60
C PRO A 23 15.83 -7.88 -1.93
N ASN A 24 15.28 -8.61 -0.95
CA ASN A 24 13.95 -8.34 -0.39
C ASN A 24 13.95 -8.37 1.13
N LYS A 25 13.95 -7.17 1.72
CA LYS A 25 13.81 -6.98 3.16
C LYS A 25 12.34 -7.00 3.57
N ARG A 26 12.03 -7.71 4.66
CA ARG A 26 10.68 -7.74 5.21
C ARG A 26 10.44 -6.52 6.10
N LYS A 27 9.48 -5.68 5.74
CA LYS A 27 9.02 -4.57 6.58
C LYS A 27 7.68 -4.90 7.21
N TRP A 28 7.68 -5.15 8.52
CA TRP A 28 6.47 -5.44 9.30
C TRP A 28 5.65 -4.17 9.56
N PHE A 29 4.32 -4.32 9.57
CA PHE A 29 3.38 -3.27 9.94
C PHE A 29 2.18 -3.84 10.71
N ASP A 30 1.51 -2.97 11.45
CA ASP A 30 0.26 -3.29 12.14
C ASP A 30 -0.92 -3.26 11.14
N ALA A 31 -1.55 -4.41 10.96
CA ALA A 31 -2.70 -4.61 10.09
C ALA A 31 -4.02 -4.73 10.87
N SER A 32 -4.03 -4.40 12.17
CA SER A 32 -5.20 -4.53 13.05
C SER A 32 -6.45 -3.87 12.48
N ARG A 33 -6.32 -2.73 11.80
CA ARG A 33 -7.46 -2.03 11.19
C ARG A 33 -8.20 -2.87 10.14
N TRP A 34 -7.48 -3.68 9.35
CA TRP A 34 -8.10 -4.55 8.36
C TRP A 34 -8.61 -5.82 9.02
N LEU A 35 -7.78 -6.44 9.86
CA LEU A 35 -8.00 -7.76 10.46
C LEU A 35 -8.96 -7.76 11.65
N SER A 36 -9.33 -6.58 12.17
CA SER A 36 -10.43 -6.42 13.14
C SER A 36 -11.81 -6.49 12.51
N THR A 37 -11.91 -6.52 11.17
CA THR A 37 -13.18 -6.59 10.45
C THR A 37 -13.33 -7.94 9.75
N SER A 38 -14.56 -8.43 9.61
CA SER A 38 -14.85 -9.66 8.85
C SER A 38 -14.72 -9.51 7.34
N GLN A 39 -14.46 -8.30 6.84
CA GLN A 39 -14.27 -8.05 5.41
C GLN A 39 -12.96 -8.65 4.89
N TYR A 40 -11.97 -8.85 5.76
CA TYR A 40 -10.61 -9.19 5.39
C TYR A 40 -10.16 -10.48 6.08
N ILE A 41 -9.73 -11.48 5.31
CA ILE A 41 -9.15 -12.72 5.83
C ILE A 41 -7.65 -12.72 5.57
N LYS A 42 -6.83 -12.81 6.62
CA LYS A 42 -5.39 -13.02 6.49
C LYS A 42 -5.13 -14.41 5.89
N VAL A 43 -4.44 -14.46 4.75
CA VAL A 43 -4.00 -15.72 4.13
C VAL A 43 -2.65 -16.11 4.71
N ASP A 44 -1.70 -15.16 4.71
CA ASP A 44 -0.40 -15.29 5.34
C ASP A 44 0.14 -13.90 5.76
N ASP A 45 1.43 -13.81 6.07
CA ASP A 45 2.05 -12.55 6.50
C ASP A 45 2.07 -11.45 5.41
N PHE A 46 1.86 -11.79 4.13
CA PHE A 46 1.96 -10.87 2.97
C PHE A 46 0.64 -10.70 2.23
N TYR A 47 -0.26 -11.67 2.29
CA TYR A 47 -1.50 -11.70 1.53
C TYR A 47 -2.74 -11.69 2.41
N LEU A 48 -3.76 -10.99 1.92
CA LEU A 48 -5.03 -10.81 2.60
C LEU A 48 -6.15 -10.77 1.57
N LEU A 49 -7.22 -11.54 1.84
CA LEU A 49 -8.37 -11.68 0.96
C LEU A 49 -9.46 -10.68 1.37
N ASN A 50 -9.89 -9.82 0.43
CA ASN A 50 -11.01 -8.89 0.63
C ASN A 50 -12.33 -9.52 0.13
N LEU A 51 -13.19 -9.92 1.05
CA LEU A 51 -14.46 -10.60 0.75
C LEU A 51 -15.52 -9.68 0.14
N LYS A 52 -15.36 -8.35 0.24
CA LYS A 52 -16.29 -7.36 -0.31
C LYS A 52 -15.64 -6.53 -1.41
N TYR A 53 -14.69 -7.13 -2.14
CA TYR A 53 -14.05 -6.48 -3.26
C TYR A 53 -15.05 -6.19 -4.38
N HIS A 54 -15.11 -4.94 -4.82
CA HIS A 54 -15.84 -4.54 -6.01
C HIS A 54 -14.84 -4.52 -7.17
N PRO A 55 -15.07 -5.30 -8.25
CA PRO A 55 -14.17 -5.35 -9.38
C PRO A 55 -13.89 -3.95 -9.94
N ILE A 56 -12.60 -3.60 -10.03
CA ILE A 56 -12.15 -2.43 -10.76
C ILE A 56 -11.74 -2.92 -12.14
N ASN A 57 -12.63 -2.75 -13.12
CA ASN A 57 -12.44 -3.25 -14.48
C ASN A 57 -11.22 -2.63 -15.18
N ASN A 58 -10.88 -1.39 -14.82
CA ASN A 58 -9.70 -0.70 -15.32
C ASN A 58 -9.07 0.12 -14.18
N VAL A 59 -7.94 -0.35 -13.66
CA VAL A 59 -7.18 0.38 -12.61
C VAL A 59 -6.57 1.67 -13.14
N ASN A 60 -6.41 1.79 -14.47
CA ASN A 60 -5.97 2.99 -15.16
C ASN A 60 -7.17 3.87 -15.60
N ASP A 61 -8.34 3.67 -15.00
CA ASP A 61 -9.45 4.60 -15.19
C ASP A 61 -9.12 5.96 -14.56
N ALA A 62 -9.38 7.04 -15.29
CA ALA A 62 -9.05 8.39 -14.83
C ALA A 62 -9.76 8.75 -13.51
N GLY A 63 -10.98 8.24 -13.28
CA GLY A 63 -11.71 8.45 -12.04
C GLY A 63 -11.05 7.78 -10.83
N VAL A 64 -10.55 6.56 -11.00
CA VAL A 64 -9.80 5.83 -9.95
C VAL A 64 -8.54 6.60 -9.56
N ILE A 65 -7.80 7.09 -10.56
CA ILE A 65 -6.55 7.84 -10.35
C ILE A 65 -6.80 9.17 -9.64
N VAL A 66 -7.87 9.89 -9.99
CA VAL A 66 -8.26 11.13 -9.32
C VAL A 66 -8.60 10.88 -7.85
N ILE A 67 -9.40 9.85 -7.55
CA ILE A 67 -9.78 9.51 -6.17
C ILE A 67 -8.54 9.15 -5.34
N LEU A 68 -7.63 8.34 -5.91
CA LEU A 68 -6.39 7.96 -5.24
C LEU A 68 -5.53 9.19 -4.91
N HIS A 69 -5.40 10.11 -5.85
CA HIS A 69 -4.61 11.32 -5.66
C HIS A 69 -5.22 12.25 -4.60
N PHE A 70 -6.55 12.36 -4.52
CA PHE A 70 -7.22 13.06 -3.41
C PHE A 70 -6.94 12.39 -2.05
N ALA A 71 -7.02 11.06 -1.97
CA ALA A 71 -6.72 10.34 -0.74
C ALA A 71 -5.27 10.56 -0.29
N ILE A 72 -4.31 10.62 -1.22
CA ILE A 72 -2.91 10.93 -0.93
C ILE A 72 -2.76 12.35 -0.37
N ARG A 73 -3.44 13.34 -0.97
CA ARG A 73 -3.44 14.73 -0.48
C ARG A 73 -3.96 14.83 0.95
N ASP A 74 -5.00 14.10 1.30
CA ASP A 74 -5.52 14.07 2.67
C ASP A 74 -4.58 13.35 3.63
N ALA A 75 -3.90 12.30 3.15
CA ALA A 75 -2.99 11.47 3.94
C ALA A 75 -1.70 12.20 4.36
N ILE A 76 -1.30 13.28 3.67
CA ILE A 76 -0.05 14.02 3.99
C ILE A 76 0.01 14.52 5.43
N LYS A 77 -1.15 14.80 6.05
CA LYS A 77 -1.24 15.23 7.45
C LYS A 77 -0.69 14.18 8.41
N LYS A 78 -0.79 12.91 8.03
CA LYS A 78 -0.33 11.75 8.80
C LYS A 78 0.98 11.17 8.24
N PHE A 79 1.23 11.33 6.94
CA PHE A 79 2.37 10.77 6.22
C PHE A 79 3.04 11.85 5.35
N PRO A 80 3.85 12.75 5.93
CA PRO A 80 4.49 13.86 5.20
C PRO A 80 5.39 13.41 4.04
N GLU A 81 5.90 12.18 4.09
CA GLU A 81 6.67 11.55 3.01
C GLU A 81 5.90 11.44 1.69
N LEU A 82 4.58 11.52 1.71
CA LEU A 82 3.72 11.52 0.53
C LEU A 82 3.65 12.88 -0.18
N SER A 83 4.29 13.93 0.36
CA SER A 83 4.24 15.30 -0.19
C SER A 83 4.57 15.37 -1.68
N LYS A 84 5.60 14.65 -2.14
CA LYS A 84 5.99 14.62 -3.56
C LYS A 84 4.88 14.11 -4.47
N LEU A 85 4.14 13.09 -4.04
CA LEU A 85 3.02 12.52 -4.80
C LEU A 85 1.81 13.45 -4.75
N SER A 86 1.53 14.04 -3.58
CA SER A 86 0.42 14.96 -3.36
C SER A 86 0.48 16.24 -4.21
N GLN A 87 1.69 16.70 -4.53
CA GLN A 87 1.93 17.95 -5.27
C GLN A 87 1.91 17.77 -6.79
N MET A 88 1.86 16.53 -7.29
CA MET A 88 1.71 16.30 -8.72
C MET A 88 0.36 16.83 -9.20
N ASP A 89 0.24 17.17 -10.48
CA ASP A 89 -1.07 17.32 -11.11
C ASP A 89 -1.61 15.94 -11.52
N ASN A 90 -2.91 15.83 -11.80
CA ASN A 90 -3.55 14.54 -12.11
C ASN A 90 -2.95 13.85 -13.34
N LYS A 91 -2.49 14.59 -14.35
CA LYS A 91 -1.91 14.03 -15.57
C LYS A 91 -0.51 13.47 -15.28
N THR A 92 0.31 14.23 -14.55
CA THR A 92 1.63 13.79 -14.10
C THR A 92 1.53 12.58 -13.18
N PHE A 93 0.59 12.59 -12.25
CA PHE A 93 0.32 11.49 -11.33
C PHE A 93 -0.16 10.23 -12.08
N PHE A 94 -1.06 10.37 -13.06
CA PHE A 94 -1.48 9.28 -13.93
C PHE A 94 -0.29 8.61 -14.65
N LEU A 95 0.59 9.41 -15.25
CA LEU A 95 1.75 8.92 -16.00
C LEU A 95 2.84 8.30 -15.10
N PHE A 96 2.91 8.71 -13.83
CA PHE A 96 3.84 8.14 -12.86
C PHE A 96 3.51 6.67 -12.51
N HIS A 97 2.22 6.32 -12.51
CA HIS A 97 1.74 4.97 -12.18
C HIS A 97 1.58 4.03 -13.39
N ALA A 98 1.65 4.56 -14.62
CA ALA A 98 1.49 3.79 -15.85
C ALA A 98 2.81 3.22 -16.42
N ARG A 99 3.91 3.31 -15.66
CA ARG A 99 5.22 2.72 -15.97
C ARG A 99 5.52 1.57 -15.02
#